data_AF-A0A1H8ENH4-F1
#
_entry.id   AF-A0A1H8ENH4-F1
#
_cell.length_a   1.000
_cell.length_b   1.000
_cell.length_c   1.000
_cell.angle_alpha   90.00
_cell.angle_beta   90.00
_cell.angle_gamma   90.00
#
_symmetry.space_group_name_H-M   'P 1'
#
loop_
_entity.id
_entity.type
_entity.pdbx_description
1 polymer ?
#
loop_
_entity_poly.entity_id
_entity_poly.type
_entity_poly.pdbx_seq_one_letter_code
_entity_poly.pdbx_strand_id
1 'polypeptide(L)'
;MDTGVIYSRIKQRRYQILVHSYIYYQRMTSIIDDATFDRWSRELVQLQERHPDIADTVDFAKEFKGFDGTTGFDLPYGLPRIQMIGNNLLSSRRDIV
;
A
#
# COMPACT_ATOMS: atom_id res chain seq x y z
N MET A 1 -2.74 -20.98 5.16
CA MET A 1 -3.64 -19.84 5.46
C MET A 1 -4.87 -20.00 4.59
N ASP A 2 -6.03 -19.58 5.08
CA ASP A 2 -7.26 -19.54 4.29
C ASP A 2 -7.14 -18.55 3.11
N THR A 3 -7.72 -18.89 1.96
CA THR A 3 -7.66 -18.09 0.72
C THR A 3 -8.21 -16.67 0.94
N GLY A 4 -9.29 -16.54 1.72
CA GLY A 4 -9.89 -15.24 2.05
C GLY A 4 -8.97 -14.37 2.90
N VAL A 5 -8.19 -14.98 3.79
CA VAL A 5 -7.17 -14.28 4.60
C VAL A 5 -6.04 -13.75 3.71
N ILE A 6 -5.55 -14.55 2.77
CA ILE A 6 -4.49 -14.14 1.83
C ILE A 6 -4.96 -12.97 0.96
N TYR A 7 -6.17 -13.09 0.37
CA TYR A 7 -6.79 -12.02 -0.42
C TYR A 7 -6.85 -10.71 0.37
N SER A 8 -7.40 -10.77 1.59
CA SER A 8 -7.57 -9.59 2.45
C SER A 8 -6.23 -8.95 2.81
N ARG A 9 -5.19 -9.77 3.01
CA ARG A 9 -3.86 -9.27 3.36
C ARG A 9 -3.14 -8.61 2.19
N ILE A 10 -3.20 -9.19 1.00
CA ILE A 10 -2.68 -8.56 -0.23
C ILE A 10 -3.38 -7.22 -0.44
N LYS A 11 -4.72 -7.21 -0.36
CA LYS A 11 -5.52 -5.99 -0.50
C LYS A 11 -5.06 -4.93 0.50
N GLN A 12 -4.96 -5.28 1.77
CA GLN A 12 -4.51 -4.37 2.82
C GLN A 12 -3.14 -3.75 2.49
N ARG A 13 -2.16 -4.57 2.08
CA ARG A 13 -0.79 -4.09 1.81
C ARG A 13 -0.72 -3.18 0.58
N ARG A 14 -1.42 -3.51 -0.51
CA ARG A 14 -1.51 -2.64 -1.70
C ARG A 14 -2.07 -1.26 -1.35
N TYR A 15 -3.15 -1.22 -0.56
CA TYR A 15 -3.73 0.05 -0.12
C TYR A 15 -2.80 0.84 0.80
N GLN A 16 -2.10 0.19 1.74
CA GLN A 16 -1.14 0.88 2.60
C GLN A 16 0.01 1.48 1.78
N ILE A 17 0.59 0.71 0.86
CA ILE A 17 1.68 1.21 0.01
C ILE A 17 1.19 2.43 -0.79
N LEU A 18 0.02 2.34 -1.44
CA LEU A 18 -0.56 3.47 -2.19
C LEU A 18 -0.78 4.71 -1.32
N VAL A 19 -1.40 4.56 -0.15
CA VAL A 19 -1.69 5.68 0.76
C VAL A 19 -0.42 6.31 1.30
N HIS A 20 0.57 5.51 1.68
CA HIS A 20 1.82 6.03 2.23
C HIS A 20 2.74 6.61 1.15
N SER A 21 2.69 6.10 -0.09
CA SER A 21 3.34 6.73 -1.24
C SER A 21 2.71 8.07 -1.60
N TYR A 22 1.37 8.21 -1.53
CA TYR A 22 0.71 9.52 -1.65
C TYR A 22 1.23 10.51 -0.61
N ILE A 23 1.23 10.11 0.66
CA ILE A 23 1.66 10.96 1.78
C ILE A 23 3.13 11.38 1.60
N TYR A 24 4.00 10.43 1.24
CA TYR A 24 5.41 10.69 1.03
C TYR A 24 5.68 11.61 -0.17
N TYR A 25 5.25 11.21 -1.37
CA TYR A 25 5.62 11.91 -2.61
C TYR A 25 4.77 13.16 -2.88
N GLN A 26 3.47 13.16 -2.58
CA GLN A 26 2.60 14.30 -2.89
C GLN A 26 2.40 15.24 -1.69
N ARG A 27 2.49 14.75 -0.45
CA ARG A 27 2.34 15.59 0.75
C ARG A 27 3.66 15.95 1.40
N MET A 28 4.79 15.47 0.86
CA MET A 28 6.15 15.78 1.30
C MET A 28 6.35 15.54 2.80
N THR A 29 5.70 14.51 3.33
CA THR A 29 5.76 14.15 4.75
C THR A 29 5.63 12.64 4.91
N SER A 30 5.91 12.11 6.09
CA SER A 30 5.65 10.71 6.40
C SER A 30 5.01 10.56 7.76
N ILE A 31 4.18 9.53 7.90
CA ILE A 31 3.49 9.17 9.13
C ILE A 31 3.83 7.75 9.61
N ILE A 32 4.75 7.09 8.90
CA ILE A 32 5.40 5.82 9.25
C ILE A 32 6.90 5.97 8.98
N ASP A 33 7.72 5.14 9.61
CA ASP A 33 9.14 5.06 9.28
C ASP A 33 9.39 4.19 8.03
N ASP A 34 10.58 4.37 7.44
CA ASP A 34 11.01 3.60 6.26
C ASP A 34 11.02 2.10 6.56
N ALA A 35 11.43 1.71 7.77
CA ALA A 35 11.45 0.31 8.20
C ALA A 35 10.06 -0.35 8.17
N THR A 36 8.99 0.40 8.48
CA THR A 36 7.61 -0.08 8.39
C THR A 36 7.16 -0.19 6.94
N PHE A 37 7.46 0.80 6.11
CA PHE A 37 7.16 0.74 4.68
C PHE A 37 7.83 -0.48 4.03
N ASP A 38 9.14 -0.64 4.25
CA ASP A 38 9.95 -1.76 3.79
C ASP A 38 9.37 -3.11 4.20
N ARG A 39 8.99 -3.26 5.47
CA ARG A 39 8.42 -4.50 5.99
C ARG A 39 7.12 -4.86 5.27
N TRP A 40 6.24 -3.88 5.05
CA TRP A 40 4.98 -4.09 4.33
C TRP A 40 5.19 -4.41 2.85
N SER A 41 6.14 -3.73 2.21
CA SER A 41 6.51 -3.98 0.82
C SER A 41 7.07 -5.40 0.64
N ARG A 42 8.02 -5.83 1.49
CA ARG A 42 8.56 -7.20 1.46
C ARG A 42 7.48 -8.25 1.71
N GLU A 43 6.58 -8.01 2.67
CA GLU A 43 5.45 -8.91 2.94
C GLU A 43 4.53 -9.01 1.71
N LEU A 44 4.24 -7.90 1.03
CA LEU A 44 3.42 -7.91 -0.18
C LEU A 44 4.09 -8.71 -1.31
N VAL A 45 5.37 -8.48 -1.58
CA VAL A 45 6.13 -9.22 -2.60
C VAL A 45 6.03 -10.71 -2.34
N GLN A 46 6.34 -11.16 -1.13
CA GLN A 46 6.26 -12.58 -0.75
C GLN A 46 4.86 -13.16 -0.92
N LEU A 47 3.81 -12.41 -0.56
CA LEU A 47 2.43 -12.87 -0.72
C LEU A 47 2.04 -13.01 -2.20
N GLN A 48 2.43 -12.06 -3.04
CA GLN A 48 2.12 -12.09 -4.48
C GLN A 48 2.88 -13.21 -5.19
N GLU A 49 4.14 -13.46 -4.82
CA GLU A 49 4.96 -14.54 -5.40
C GLU A 49 4.44 -15.93 -4.99
N ARG A 50 4.00 -16.09 -3.73
CA ARG A 50 3.50 -17.38 -3.22
C ARG A 50 2.07 -17.68 -3.65
N HIS A 51 1.29 -16.66 -3.97
CA HIS A 51 -0.14 -16.78 -4.28
C HIS A 51 -0.52 -15.92 -5.50
N PRO A 52 0.10 -16.15 -6.68
CA PRO A 52 -0.10 -15.30 -7.86
C PRO A 52 -1.55 -15.34 -8.37
N ASP A 53 -2.18 -16.51 -8.31
CA ASP A 53 -3.59 -16.75 -8.64
C ASP A 53 -4.54 -15.91 -7.79
N ILE A 54 -4.26 -15.78 -6.48
CA ILE A 54 -5.03 -14.91 -5.59
C ILE A 54 -4.69 -13.44 -5.89
N ALA A 55 -3.41 -13.10 -6.03
CA ALA A 55 -2.94 -11.74 -6.25
C ALA A 55 -3.51 -11.10 -7.53
N ASP A 56 -3.74 -11.89 -8.56
CA ASP A 56 -4.35 -11.48 -9.83
C ASP A 56 -5.84 -11.13 -9.71
N THR A 57 -6.52 -11.60 -8.66
CA THR A 57 -7.93 -11.30 -8.39
C THR A 57 -8.14 -10.10 -7.45
N VAL A 58 -7.08 -9.62 -6.80
CA VAL A 58 -7.13 -8.50 -5.85
C VAL A 58 -7.04 -7.16 -6.58
N ASP A 59 -7.68 -6.11 -6.03
CA ASP A 59 -7.58 -4.72 -6.51
C ASP A 59 -6.11 -4.35 -6.85
N PHE A 60 -5.94 -3.63 -7.95
CA PHE A 60 -4.64 -3.15 -8.47
C PHE A 60 -3.67 -4.25 -8.93
N ALA A 61 -4.17 -5.44 -9.30
CA ALA A 61 -3.32 -6.53 -9.80
C ALA A 61 -2.40 -6.09 -10.96
N LYS A 62 -2.93 -5.30 -11.89
CA LYS A 62 -2.17 -4.80 -13.05
C LYS A 62 -1.05 -3.84 -12.63
N GLU A 63 -1.35 -2.92 -11.72
CA GLU A 63 -0.43 -1.86 -11.30
C GLU A 63 0.65 -2.37 -10.36
N PHE A 64 0.39 -3.43 -9.60
CA PHE A 64 1.38 -4.12 -8.77
C PHE A 64 2.13 -5.24 -9.49
N LYS A 65 1.89 -5.45 -10.79
CA LYS A 65 2.63 -6.43 -11.59
C LYS A 65 4.09 -6.00 -11.70
N GLY A 66 5.01 -6.84 -11.20
CA GLY A 66 6.44 -6.53 -11.18
C GLY A 66 6.86 -5.57 -10.08
N PHE A 67 5.97 -5.24 -9.14
CA PHE A 67 6.34 -4.50 -7.93
C PHE A 67 7.34 -5.31 -7.10
N ASP A 68 8.54 -4.78 -6.90
CA ASP A 68 9.66 -5.43 -6.20
C ASP A 68 9.81 -4.99 -4.74
N GLY A 69 8.96 -4.05 -4.29
CA GLY A 69 8.95 -3.54 -2.93
C GLY A 69 9.93 -2.41 -2.64
N THR A 70 10.68 -1.92 -3.62
CA THR A 70 11.71 -0.87 -3.41
C THR A 70 11.14 0.53 -3.32
N THR A 71 10.15 0.86 -4.15
CA THR A 71 9.52 2.18 -4.17
C THR A 71 8.06 2.08 -4.61
N GLY A 72 7.23 2.99 -4.11
CA GLY A 72 5.87 3.17 -4.60
C GLY A 72 5.69 4.39 -5.52
N PHE A 73 6.77 4.99 -6.02
CA PHE A 73 6.75 6.22 -6.82
C PHE A 73 5.88 6.12 -8.09
N ASP A 74 5.94 4.99 -8.79
CA ASP A 74 5.21 4.79 -10.05
C ASP A 74 3.79 4.22 -9.86
N LEU A 75 3.34 4.04 -8.61
CA LEU A 75 2.03 3.47 -8.31
C LEU A 75 0.90 4.51 -8.45
N PRO A 76 -0.35 4.08 -8.70
CA PRO A 76 -1.49 4.98 -8.96
C PRO A 76 -2.05 5.65 -7.69
N TYR A 77 -1.20 6.27 -6.88
CA TYR A 77 -1.61 6.94 -5.64
C TYR A 77 -2.34 8.28 -5.87
N GLY A 78 -2.44 8.73 -7.12
CA GLY A 78 -3.23 9.90 -7.53
C GLY A 78 -4.75 9.68 -7.58
N LEU A 79 -5.23 8.45 -7.32
CA LEU A 79 -6.65 8.14 -7.32
C LEU A 79 -7.38 8.88 -6.18
N PRO A 80 -8.54 9.53 -6.42
CA PRO A 80 -9.24 10.33 -5.41
C PRO A 80 -9.47 9.60 -4.08
N ARG A 81 -9.81 8.31 -4.14
CA ARG A 81 -10.02 7.48 -2.94
C ARG A 81 -8.75 7.30 -2.11
N ILE A 82 -7.58 7.12 -2.75
CA ILE A 82 -6.30 6.98 -2.05
C ILE A 82 -5.90 8.29 -1.39
N GLN A 83 -6.03 9.40 -2.14
CA GLN A 83 -5.74 10.74 -1.64
C GLN A 83 -6.65 11.10 -0.46
N MET A 84 -7.96 10.80 -0.54
CA MET A 84 -8.90 11.01 0.55
C MET A 84 -8.50 10.25 1.82
N ILE A 85 -8.13 8.97 1.72
CA ILE A 85 -7.68 8.18 2.86
C ILE A 85 -6.41 8.80 3.47
N GLY A 86 -5.42 9.15 2.64
CA GLY A 86 -4.19 9.78 3.12
C GLY A 86 -4.43 11.12 3.80
N ASN A 87 -5.33 11.95 3.27
CA ASN A 87 -5.70 13.22 3.88
C ASN A 87 -6.41 13.03 5.22
N ASN A 88 -7.32 12.06 5.33
CA ASN A 88 -7.97 11.74 6.60
C ASN A 88 -6.95 11.30 7.66
N LEU A 89 -5.97 10.45 7.30
CA LEU A 89 -4.90 10.05 8.23
C LEU A 89 -4.02 11.22 8.68
N LEU A 90 -3.79 12.19 7.81
CA LEU A 90 -3.03 13.40 8.14
C LEU A 90 -3.82 14.35 9.06
N SER A 91 -5.14 14.48 8.83
CA SER A 91 -6.01 15.32 9.66
C SER A 91 -6.17 14.74 11.06
N SER A 92 -6.44 13.44 11.20
CA SER A 92 -6.61 12.79 12.52
C SER A 92 -5.36 12.81 13.41
N ARG A 93 -4.17 13.10 12.86
CA ARG A 93 -2.95 13.31 13.64
C ARG A 93 -2.79 14.72 14.17
N ARG A 94 -3.46 15.72 13.58
CA ARG A 94 -3.39 17.12 14.02
C ARG A 94 -4.30 17.39 15.22
N ASP A 95 -5.29 16.54 15.45
CA ASP A 95 -6.26 16.66 16.55
C ASP A 95 -5.71 16.15 17.91
N ILE A 96 -4.43 15.79 17.99
CA ILE A 96 -3.76 15.26 19.20
C ILE A 96 -2.71 16.25 19.76
N VAL A 97 -2.62 17.47 19.21
CA VAL A 97 -1.73 18.53 19.71
C VAL A 97 -2.52 19.70 20.25
#